data_AF-A0AAW4PH97-F1
#
_entry.id   AF-A0AAW4PH97-F1
#
_cell.length_a   1.000
_cell.length_b   1.000
_cell.length_c   1.000
_cell.angle_alpha   90.00
_cell.angle_beta   90.00
_cell.angle_gamma   90.00
#
_symmetry.space_group_name_H-M   'P 1'
#
loop_
_entity.id
_entity.type
_entity.pdbx_description
1 polymer ?
#
loop_
_entity_poly.entity_id
_entity_poly.type
_entity_poly.pdbx_seq_one_letter_code
_entity_poly.pdbx_strand_id
1 'polypeptide(L)'
;MHAESVDGVEPTFLEEAPIGPDIDRVLVAEHGLPFYVDVDRPEEVPADETERMIDLAERVLSAAGRRTGFGHHEEIRQSMAEWAPDRGEDRAADPGYWRRMTFALSPRERNFGCLNGDHNERVKKAKTVLAWASDCIDADILETIEQSQFDDIEQAWRDAVAAEKERREIEAFARDPPDACAGWSRFDATHESVEVAYQATNHGTPVVAAVYRTIEGELVAREFTVEKWAGSGENPHEARWNRPCVSNAGDGAYARLWSHLQTFNVESTDAMIE
;
A
#
# COMPACT_ATOMS: atom_id res chain seq x y z
N MET A 1 -1.73 -27.04 -25.45
CA MET A 1 -2.89 -27.88 -25.07
C MET A 1 -3.47 -27.21 -23.84
N HIS A 2 -4.36 -26.24 -24.06
CA HIS A 2 -5.03 -25.52 -22.97
C HIS A 2 -6.17 -26.41 -22.48
N ALA A 3 -6.15 -26.78 -21.21
CA ALA A 3 -7.24 -27.50 -20.60
C ALA A 3 -8.44 -26.55 -20.54
N GLU A 4 -9.53 -26.90 -21.21
CA GLU A 4 -10.82 -26.22 -21.03
C GLU A 4 -11.15 -26.23 -19.53
N SER A 5 -11.29 -25.04 -18.93
CA SER A 5 -11.75 -24.92 -17.56
C SER A 5 -13.15 -25.51 -17.47
N VAL A 6 -13.44 -26.23 -16.38
CA VAL A 6 -14.70 -26.96 -16.18
C VAL A 6 -15.95 -26.05 -16.27
N ASP A 7 -15.79 -24.72 -16.34
CA ASP A 7 -16.86 -23.74 -16.51
C ASP A 7 -16.78 -22.79 -17.72
N GLY A 8 -15.74 -22.82 -18.56
CA GLY A 8 -15.72 -22.09 -19.85
C GLY A 8 -15.71 -20.56 -19.76
N VAL A 9 -15.36 -19.98 -18.62
CA VAL A 9 -15.17 -18.52 -18.45
C VAL A 9 -13.68 -18.27 -18.25
N GLU A 10 -13.07 -17.48 -19.13
CA GLU A 10 -11.70 -17.01 -18.94
C GLU A 10 -11.68 -15.95 -17.82
N PRO A 11 -10.76 -16.04 -16.85
CA PRO A 11 -10.71 -15.13 -15.70
C PRO A 11 -10.01 -13.81 -16.02
N THR A 12 -9.78 -13.51 -17.31
CA THR A 12 -8.99 -12.38 -17.80
C THR A 12 -9.54 -11.93 -19.15
N PHE A 13 -9.42 -10.64 -19.43
CA PHE A 13 -9.77 -9.96 -20.68
C PHE A 13 -8.51 -9.52 -21.44
N LEU A 14 -7.37 -9.38 -20.77
CA LEU A 14 -6.08 -9.09 -21.39
C LEU A 14 -5.50 -10.34 -22.07
N GLU A 15 -4.93 -10.17 -23.27
CA GLU A 15 -4.25 -11.25 -24.00
C GLU A 15 -3.00 -11.76 -23.26
N GLU A 16 -2.31 -10.87 -22.52
CA GLU A 16 -1.13 -11.19 -21.71
C GLU A 16 -1.23 -10.48 -20.36
N ALA A 17 -1.00 -11.22 -19.26
CA ALA A 17 -0.97 -10.63 -17.94
C ALA A 17 0.22 -9.66 -17.83
N PRO A 18 0.01 -8.38 -17.48
CA PRO A 18 1.10 -7.39 -17.41
C PRO A 18 2.13 -7.70 -16.32
N ILE A 19 1.75 -8.54 -15.36
CA ILE A 19 2.52 -8.81 -14.14
C ILE A 19 2.71 -10.32 -13.99
N GLY A 20 3.97 -10.73 -13.83
CA GLY A 20 4.34 -12.12 -13.54
C GLY A 20 4.14 -12.51 -12.07
N PRO A 21 4.14 -13.81 -11.74
CA PRO A 21 3.90 -14.31 -10.38
C PRO A 21 4.98 -13.91 -9.35
N ASP A 22 6.12 -13.40 -9.80
CA ASP A 22 7.28 -13.02 -8.97
C ASP A 22 7.48 -11.48 -8.90
N ILE A 23 6.41 -10.70 -9.02
CA ILE A 23 6.47 -9.23 -8.98
C ILE A 23 7.15 -8.68 -7.72
N ASP A 24 6.87 -9.27 -6.57
CA ASP A 24 7.48 -8.94 -5.28
C ASP A 24 9.01 -9.01 -5.36
N ARG A 25 9.55 -10.08 -5.95
CA ARG A 25 10.99 -10.28 -6.09
C ARG A 25 11.65 -9.29 -7.04
N VAL A 26 10.97 -8.97 -8.14
CA VAL A 26 11.44 -7.96 -9.09
C VAL A 26 11.52 -6.61 -8.38
N LEU A 27 10.46 -6.21 -7.68
CA LEU A 27 10.41 -4.94 -6.96
C LEU A 27 11.41 -4.88 -5.79
N VAL A 28 11.61 -5.98 -5.05
CA VAL A 28 12.65 -6.10 -4.01
C VAL A 28 14.03 -5.78 -4.59
N ALA A 29 14.36 -6.37 -5.76
CA ALA A 29 15.63 -6.11 -6.43
C ALA A 29 15.72 -4.65 -6.93
N GLU A 30 14.66 -4.09 -7.52
CA GLU A 30 14.61 -2.71 -8.00
C GLU A 30 14.82 -1.68 -6.86
N HIS A 31 14.26 -1.95 -5.68
CA HIS A 31 14.44 -1.11 -4.50
C HIS A 31 15.80 -1.30 -3.80
N GLY A 32 16.64 -2.22 -4.29
CA GLY A 32 17.97 -2.50 -3.76
C GLY A 32 17.97 -3.29 -2.45
N LEU A 33 16.86 -3.97 -2.14
CA LEU A 33 16.79 -4.86 -0.99
C LEU A 33 17.47 -6.21 -1.30
N PRO A 34 18.10 -6.85 -0.29
CA PRO A 34 18.67 -8.19 -0.48
C PRO A 34 17.62 -9.21 -0.92
N PHE A 35 17.99 -10.16 -1.78
CA PHE A 35 17.06 -11.16 -2.34
C PHE A 35 16.37 -12.08 -1.31
N TYR A 36 16.91 -12.17 -0.08
CA TYR A 36 16.35 -12.97 1.01
C TYR A 36 15.32 -12.21 1.86
N VAL A 37 15.04 -10.96 1.48
CA VAL A 37 14.01 -10.15 2.10
C VAL A 37 12.65 -10.66 1.66
N ASP A 38 11.88 -11.13 2.64
CA ASP A 38 10.46 -11.37 2.46
C ASP A 38 9.70 -10.07 2.80
N VAL A 39 8.87 -9.63 1.87
CA VAL A 39 7.93 -8.50 2.04
C VAL A 39 6.54 -9.12 2.22
N ASP A 40 5.86 -8.75 3.29
CA ASP A 40 4.49 -9.24 3.54
C ASP A 40 3.56 -8.81 2.39
N ARG A 41 2.71 -9.73 1.94
CA ARG A 41 1.70 -9.43 0.90
C ARG A 41 0.78 -8.30 1.40
N PRO A 42 0.63 -7.19 0.64
CA PRO A 42 -0.34 -6.15 0.97
C PRO A 42 -1.76 -6.73 1.07
N GLU A 43 -2.58 -6.18 1.96
CA GLU A 43 -3.96 -6.66 2.13
C GLU A 43 -4.80 -6.48 0.86
N GLU A 44 -4.49 -5.44 0.09
CA GLU A 44 -5.14 -5.05 -1.17
C GLU A 44 -4.79 -5.96 -2.35
N VAL A 45 -3.68 -6.71 -2.28
CA VAL A 45 -3.25 -7.60 -3.35
C VAL A 45 -3.99 -8.94 -3.24
N PRO A 46 -4.71 -9.43 -4.26
CA PRO A 46 -5.35 -10.74 -4.20
C PRO A 46 -4.38 -11.88 -3.87
N ALA A 47 -4.78 -12.80 -2.98
CA ALA A 47 -3.92 -13.90 -2.57
C ALA A 47 -3.74 -14.99 -3.65
N ASP A 48 -4.73 -15.15 -4.53
CA ASP A 48 -4.72 -16.13 -5.61
C ASP A 48 -5.58 -15.68 -6.81
N GLU A 49 -5.61 -16.49 -7.87
CA GLU A 49 -6.41 -16.23 -9.07
C GLU A 49 -7.92 -16.14 -8.79
N THR A 50 -8.40 -16.81 -7.75
CA THR A 50 -9.82 -16.80 -7.39
C THR A 50 -10.19 -15.47 -6.75
N GLU A 51 -9.37 -14.96 -5.83
CA GLU A 51 -9.54 -13.62 -5.28
C GLU A 51 -9.36 -12.54 -6.35
N ARG A 52 -8.42 -12.70 -7.28
CA ARG A 52 -8.23 -11.77 -8.41
C ARG A 52 -9.46 -11.72 -9.31
N MET A 53 -10.06 -12.88 -9.61
CA MET A 53 -11.29 -12.97 -10.39
C MET A 53 -12.47 -12.31 -9.67
N ILE A 54 -12.58 -12.49 -8.34
CA ILE A 54 -13.62 -11.84 -7.54
C ILE A 54 -13.44 -10.32 -7.56
N ASP A 55 -12.23 -9.83 -7.33
CA ASP A 55 -11.90 -8.40 -7.38
C ASP A 55 -12.17 -7.80 -8.77
N LEU A 56 -11.82 -8.52 -9.84
CA LEU A 56 -12.10 -8.09 -11.22
C LEU A 56 -13.61 -7.96 -11.47
N ALA A 57 -14.40 -8.95 -11.02
CA ALA A 57 -15.86 -8.90 -11.13
C ALA A 57 -16.45 -7.74 -10.32
N GLU A 58 -15.93 -7.49 -9.13
CA GLU A 58 -16.31 -6.34 -8.29
C GLU A 58 -16.03 -5.03 -9.02
N ARG A 59 -14.82 -4.86 -9.58
CA ARG A 59 -14.43 -3.68 -10.38
C ARG A 59 -15.29 -3.46 -11.61
N VAL A 60 -15.63 -4.52 -12.34
CA VAL A 60 -16.55 -4.47 -13.49
C VAL A 60 -17.92 -3.90 -13.08
N LEU A 61 -18.46 -4.33 -11.94
CA LEU A 61 -19.72 -3.78 -11.40
C LEU A 61 -19.56 -2.34 -10.89
N SER A 62 -18.45 -2.04 -10.21
CA SER A 62 -18.18 -0.69 -9.67
C SER A 62 -17.91 0.35 -10.75
N ALA A 63 -17.44 -0.06 -11.93
CA ALA A 63 -17.17 0.83 -13.07
C ALA A 63 -18.44 1.43 -13.73
N ALA A 64 -19.62 1.18 -13.16
CA ALA A 64 -20.93 1.62 -13.64
C ALA A 64 -20.96 3.08 -14.12
N GLY A 65 -21.68 3.32 -15.22
CA GLY A 65 -21.82 4.64 -15.87
C GLY A 65 -21.38 4.61 -17.34
N ARG A 66 -21.06 5.80 -17.88
CA ARG A 66 -20.67 6.00 -19.30
C ARG A 66 -19.51 5.11 -19.78
N ARG A 67 -18.72 4.54 -18.86
CA ARG A 67 -17.59 3.68 -19.19
C ARG A 67 -18.00 2.29 -19.64
N THR A 68 -19.10 1.71 -19.16
CA THR A 68 -19.55 0.35 -19.54
C THR A 68 -20.74 0.36 -20.51
N GLY A 69 -21.14 1.55 -20.98
CA GLY A 69 -22.35 1.73 -21.78
C GLY A 69 -23.66 1.80 -20.97
N PHE A 70 -23.64 1.46 -19.67
CA PHE A 70 -24.80 1.50 -18.78
C PHE A 70 -24.84 2.82 -17.99
N GLY A 71 -25.71 3.74 -18.40
CA GLY A 71 -25.91 5.04 -17.77
C GLY A 71 -26.64 4.98 -16.42
N HIS A 72 -27.38 3.89 -16.18
CA HIS A 72 -28.11 3.67 -14.93
C HIS A 72 -27.96 2.22 -14.45
N HIS A 73 -27.79 2.00 -13.14
CA HIS A 73 -27.61 0.65 -12.59
C HIS A 73 -28.80 -0.31 -12.80
N GLU A 74 -30.01 0.20 -13.06
CA GLU A 74 -31.15 -0.65 -13.46
C GLU A 74 -30.96 -1.23 -14.87
N GLU A 75 -30.16 -0.58 -15.73
CA GLU A 75 -29.80 -1.11 -17.05
C GLU A 75 -28.87 -2.32 -16.92
N ILE A 76 -27.97 -2.35 -15.92
CA ILE A 76 -27.16 -3.54 -15.61
C ILE A 76 -28.06 -4.71 -15.24
N ARG A 77 -29.07 -4.46 -14.39
CA ARG A 77 -30.04 -5.49 -14.00
C ARG A 77 -30.80 -6.02 -15.22
N GLN A 78 -31.32 -5.11 -16.03
CA GLN A 78 -32.11 -5.46 -17.21
C GLN A 78 -31.25 -6.25 -18.20
N SER A 79 -30.05 -5.77 -18.48
CA SER A 79 -29.08 -6.46 -19.35
C SER A 79 -28.78 -7.87 -18.86
N MET A 80 -28.45 -8.06 -17.57
CA MET A 80 -28.20 -9.40 -17.03
C MET A 80 -29.44 -10.31 -17.09
N ALA A 81 -30.64 -9.75 -16.94
CA ALA A 81 -31.89 -10.51 -16.99
C ALA A 81 -32.28 -10.93 -18.42
N GLU A 82 -31.95 -10.11 -19.42
CA GLU A 82 -32.12 -10.40 -20.85
C GLU A 82 -31.05 -11.37 -21.35
N TRP A 83 -29.81 -11.23 -20.86
CA TRP A 83 -28.67 -12.07 -21.23
C TRP A 83 -28.73 -13.51 -20.68
N ALA A 84 -29.10 -13.66 -19.40
CA ALA A 84 -29.01 -14.96 -18.72
C ALA A 84 -29.81 -16.10 -19.41
N PRO A 85 -31.00 -15.85 -19.98
CA PRO A 85 -31.73 -16.85 -20.76
C PRO A 85 -31.04 -17.35 -22.02
N ASP A 86 -30.31 -16.47 -22.69
CA ASP A 86 -29.73 -16.77 -24.00
C ASP A 86 -28.35 -17.45 -23.87
N ARG A 87 -27.70 -17.38 -22.70
CA ARG A 87 -26.41 -18.04 -22.44
C ARG A 87 -26.51 -19.50 -22.00
N GLY A 88 -27.28 -20.30 -22.72
CA GLY A 88 -27.29 -21.75 -22.55
C GLY A 88 -27.90 -22.22 -21.21
N GLU A 89 -29.13 -21.82 -20.93
CA GLU A 89 -29.93 -22.27 -19.77
C GLU A 89 -30.08 -23.80 -19.67
N ASP A 90 -29.86 -24.53 -20.76
CA ASP A 90 -29.98 -25.98 -20.87
C ASP A 90 -28.68 -26.74 -20.56
N ARG A 91 -27.70 -26.12 -19.88
CA ARG A 91 -26.46 -26.78 -19.49
C ARG A 91 -26.78 -28.03 -18.66
N ALA A 92 -26.50 -29.22 -19.19
CA ALA A 92 -26.91 -30.51 -18.61
C ALA A 92 -26.42 -30.71 -17.16
N ALA A 93 -25.28 -30.11 -16.80
CA ALA A 93 -24.71 -30.18 -15.46
C ALA A 93 -25.42 -29.27 -14.45
N ASP A 94 -25.95 -28.11 -14.88
CA ASP A 94 -26.66 -27.18 -14.00
C ASP A 94 -27.63 -26.25 -14.76
N PRO A 95 -28.84 -26.74 -15.12
CA PRO A 95 -29.81 -25.95 -15.87
C PRO A 95 -30.27 -24.70 -15.11
N GLY A 96 -30.36 -23.57 -15.81
CA GLY A 96 -30.80 -22.28 -15.23
C GLY A 96 -29.80 -21.63 -14.26
N TYR A 97 -28.53 -22.07 -14.24
CA TYR A 97 -27.47 -21.50 -13.39
C TYR A 97 -27.39 -19.97 -13.51
N TRP A 98 -27.25 -19.44 -14.72
CA TRP A 98 -27.07 -18.00 -14.95
C TRP A 98 -28.23 -17.18 -14.41
N ARG A 99 -29.47 -17.62 -14.70
CA ARG A 99 -30.68 -16.96 -14.20
C ARG A 99 -30.69 -16.93 -12.67
N ARG A 100 -30.41 -18.05 -12.01
CA ARG A 100 -30.35 -18.10 -10.54
C ARG A 100 -29.29 -17.17 -9.98
N MET A 101 -28.10 -17.14 -10.57
CA MET A 101 -27.01 -16.29 -10.10
C MET A 101 -27.26 -14.80 -10.33
N THR A 102 -27.84 -14.42 -11.48
CA THR A 102 -28.29 -13.05 -11.74
C THR A 102 -29.31 -12.60 -10.69
N PHE A 103 -30.26 -13.46 -10.30
CA PHE A 103 -31.21 -13.15 -9.22
C PHE A 103 -30.58 -13.15 -7.82
N ALA A 104 -29.51 -13.90 -7.61
CA ALA A 104 -28.77 -13.90 -6.34
C ALA A 104 -27.97 -12.61 -6.11
N LEU A 105 -27.69 -11.83 -7.16
CA LEU A 105 -27.07 -10.51 -7.04
C LEU A 105 -28.07 -9.47 -6.52
N SER A 106 -27.86 -9.04 -5.28
CA SER A 106 -28.59 -7.94 -4.67
C SER A 106 -28.38 -6.63 -5.44
N PRO A 107 -29.30 -5.66 -5.31
CA PRO A 107 -29.10 -4.33 -5.88
C PRO A 107 -27.81 -3.67 -5.40
N ARG A 108 -27.42 -3.88 -4.13
CA ARG A 108 -26.17 -3.31 -3.59
C ARG A 108 -24.95 -3.89 -4.29
N GLU A 109 -24.91 -5.21 -4.50
CA GLU A 109 -23.82 -5.88 -5.22
C GLU A 109 -23.66 -5.33 -6.62
N ARG A 110 -24.77 -5.24 -7.38
CA ARG A 110 -24.76 -4.72 -8.76
C ARG A 110 -24.36 -3.25 -8.86
N ASN A 111 -24.70 -2.45 -7.85
CA ASN A 111 -24.50 -1.00 -7.91
C ASN A 111 -23.13 -0.55 -7.42
N PHE A 112 -22.52 -1.31 -6.51
CA PHE A 112 -21.29 -0.89 -5.82
C PHE A 112 -20.12 -1.86 -5.99
N GLY A 113 -20.34 -3.04 -6.58
CA GLY A 113 -19.29 -4.04 -6.77
C GLY A 113 -18.76 -4.57 -5.44
N CYS A 114 -19.64 -5.06 -4.58
CA CYS A 114 -19.25 -5.70 -3.32
C CYS A 114 -19.95 -7.05 -3.20
N LEU A 115 -19.37 -8.11 -3.76
CA LEU A 115 -19.99 -9.43 -3.80
C LEU A 115 -20.07 -10.03 -2.39
N ASN A 116 -21.29 -10.29 -1.94
CA ASN A 116 -21.57 -10.84 -0.61
C ASN A 116 -21.84 -12.34 -0.69
N GLY A 117 -21.70 -13.01 0.45
CA GLY A 117 -21.91 -14.45 0.59
C GLY A 117 -20.67 -15.15 1.10
N ASP A 118 -20.76 -16.47 1.25
CA ASP A 118 -19.57 -17.28 1.49
C ASP A 118 -18.62 -17.26 0.27
N HIS A 119 -17.41 -17.77 0.44
CA HIS A 119 -16.40 -17.78 -0.62
C HIS A 119 -16.92 -18.44 -1.92
N ASN A 120 -17.63 -19.56 -1.83
CA ASN A 120 -18.16 -20.26 -3.00
C ASN A 120 -19.28 -19.47 -3.70
N GLU A 121 -20.14 -18.80 -2.92
CA GLU A 121 -21.17 -17.90 -3.46
C GLU A 121 -20.54 -16.72 -4.20
N ARG A 122 -19.52 -16.07 -3.61
CA ARG A 122 -18.78 -14.97 -4.24
C ARG A 122 -18.12 -15.42 -5.54
N VAL A 123 -17.49 -16.59 -5.56
CA VAL A 123 -16.91 -17.19 -6.78
C VAL A 123 -17.95 -17.37 -7.88
N LYS A 124 -19.12 -17.93 -7.56
CA LYS A 124 -20.20 -18.13 -8.55
C LYS A 124 -20.75 -16.81 -9.07
N LYS A 125 -20.90 -15.82 -8.19
CA LYS A 125 -21.32 -14.46 -8.55
C LYS A 125 -20.28 -13.80 -9.47
N ALA A 126 -19.00 -13.87 -9.12
CA ALA A 126 -17.91 -13.34 -9.92
C ALA A 126 -17.89 -13.95 -11.34
N LYS A 127 -17.94 -15.29 -11.43
CA LYS A 127 -18.06 -15.99 -12.73
C LYS A 127 -19.25 -15.51 -13.56
N THR A 128 -20.40 -15.28 -12.91
CA THR A 128 -21.61 -14.79 -13.57
C THR A 128 -21.43 -13.38 -14.11
N VAL A 129 -20.82 -12.49 -13.31
CA VAL A 129 -20.54 -11.12 -13.70
C VAL A 129 -19.55 -11.06 -14.86
N LEU A 130 -18.43 -11.79 -14.79
CA LEU A 130 -17.41 -11.78 -15.84
C LEU A 130 -17.93 -12.38 -17.14
N ALA A 131 -18.72 -13.45 -17.05
CA ALA A 131 -19.40 -14.00 -18.22
C ALA A 131 -20.31 -12.94 -18.87
N TRP A 132 -21.23 -12.35 -18.11
CA TRP A 132 -22.11 -11.29 -18.61
C TRP A 132 -21.33 -10.13 -19.22
N ALA A 133 -20.31 -9.65 -18.53
CA ALA A 133 -19.47 -8.54 -18.99
C ALA A 133 -18.81 -8.86 -20.33
N SER A 134 -18.24 -10.06 -20.48
CA SER A 134 -17.61 -10.51 -21.72
C SER A 134 -18.56 -10.52 -22.93
N ASP A 135 -19.86 -10.72 -22.74
CA ASP A 135 -20.83 -10.77 -23.84
C ASP A 135 -21.49 -9.42 -24.10
N CYS A 136 -21.53 -8.54 -23.10
CA CYS A 136 -22.38 -7.34 -23.10
C CYS A 136 -21.63 -6.02 -23.00
N ILE A 137 -20.33 -6.03 -22.72
CA ILE A 137 -19.47 -4.84 -22.58
C ILE A 137 -18.36 -4.92 -23.62
N ASP A 138 -18.01 -3.79 -24.24
CA ASP A 138 -16.94 -3.75 -25.24
C ASP A 138 -15.59 -4.17 -24.62
N ALA A 139 -14.81 -4.93 -25.39
CA ALA A 139 -13.57 -5.52 -24.91
C ALA A 139 -12.54 -4.48 -24.44
N ASP A 140 -12.45 -3.33 -25.12
CA ASP A 140 -11.53 -2.23 -24.77
C ASP A 140 -11.82 -1.64 -23.38
N ILE A 141 -13.09 -1.59 -22.99
CA ILE A 141 -13.51 -1.19 -21.65
C ILE A 141 -13.07 -2.22 -20.62
N LEU A 142 -13.26 -3.51 -20.90
CA LEU A 142 -12.90 -4.60 -19.99
C LEU A 142 -11.39 -4.69 -19.79
N GLU A 143 -10.61 -4.58 -20.88
CA GLU A 143 -9.15 -4.48 -20.86
C GLU A 143 -8.69 -3.29 -20.02
N THR A 144 -9.35 -2.13 -20.14
CA THR A 144 -9.04 -0.94 -19.33
C THR A 144 -9.29 -1.17 -17.84
N ILE A 145 -10.40 -1.84 -17.49
CA ILE A 145 -10.74 -2.14 -16.09
C ILE A 145 -9.73 -3.13 -15.49
N GLU A 146 -9.37 -4.18 -16.24
CA GLU A 146 -8.39 -5.16 -15.79
C GLU A 146 -6.98 -4.57 -15.72
N GLN A 147 -6.57 -3.73 -16.68
CA GLN A 147 -5.28 -3.03 -16.59
C GLN A 147 -5.21 -2.17 -15.33
N SER A 148 -6.30 -1.45 -14.98
CA SER A 148 -6.36 -0.70 -13.73
C SER A 148 -6.26 -1.58 -12.49
N GLN A 149 -6.75 -2.83 -12.52
CA GLN A 149 -6.54 -3.79 -11.44
C GLN A 149 -5.06 -4.15 -11.31
N PHE A 150 -4.39 -4.43 -12.43
CA PHE A 150 -2.97 -4.73 -12.42
C PHE A 150 -2.13 -3.56 -11.92
N ASP A 151 -2.42 -2.33 -12.37
CA ASP A 151 -1.73 -1.12 -11.92
C ASP A 151 -1.86 -0.93 -10.40
N ASP A 152 -3.07 -1.15 -9.84
CA ASP A 152 -3.30 -1.07 -8.39
C ASP A 152 -2.53 -2.15 -7.62
N ILE A 153 -2.49 -3.38 -8.13
CA ILE A 153 -1.72 -4.49 -7.55
C ILE A 153 -0.22 -4.16 -7.56
N GLU A 154 0.29 -3.65 -8.68
CA GLU A 154 1.69 -3.25 -8.83
C GLU A 154 2.06 -2.15 -7.84
N GLN A 155 1.21 -1.13 -7.72
CA GLN A 155 1.43 -0.02 -6.81
C GLN A 155 1.40 -0.47 -5.35
N ALA A 156 0.46 -1.33 -4.96
CA ALA A 156 0.38 -1.87 -3.61
C ALA A 156 1.66 -2.64 -3.23
N TRP A 157 2.22 -3.43 -4.16
CA TRP A 157 3.51 -4.08 -3.94
C TRP A 157 4.67 -3.08 -3.84
N ARG A 158 4.72 -2.06 -4.71
CA ARG A 158 5.75 -1.01 -4.62
C ARG A 158 5.73 -0.32 -3.27
N ASP A 159 4.54 0.02 -2.79
CA ASP A 159 4.35 0.69 -1.50
C ASP A 159 4.82 -0.21 -0.35
N ALA A 160 4.48 -1.50 -0.37
CA ALA A 160 4.95 -2.45 0.65
C ALA A 160 6.47 -2.65 0.63
N VAL A 161 7.08 -2.78 -0.56
CA VAL A 161 8.54 -2.90 -0.70
C VAL A 161 9.24 -1.62 -0.22
N ALA A 162 8.69 -0.44 -0.54
CA ALA A 162 9.21 0.84 -0.07
C ALA A 162 9.12 0.96 1.46
N ALA A 163 7.98 0.60 2.05
CA ALA A 163 7.77 0.60 3.49
C ALA A 163 8.72 -0.37 4.21
N GLU A 164 8.96 -1.55 3.62
CA GLU A 164 9.91 -2.53 4.15
C GLU A 164 11.35 -2.03 4.12
N LYS A 165 11.73 -1.35 3.04
CA LYS A 165 13.05 -0.71 2.95
C LYS A 165 13.24 0.35 4.02
N GLU A 166 12.27 1.25 4.14
CA GLU A 166 12.28 2.32 5.13
C GLU A 166 12.37 1.76 6.55
N ARG A 167 11.57 0.73 6.87
CA ARG A 167 11.61 0.04 8.17
C ARG A 167 13.02 -0.45 8.48
N ARG A 168 13.69 -1.11 7.52
CA ARG A 168 15.06 -1.61 7.72
C ARG A 168 16.08 -0.51 7.87
N GLU A 169 15.95 0.59 7.14
CA GLU A 169 16.84 1.74 7.29
C GLU A 169 16.69 2.37 8.67
N ILE A 170 15.46 2.48 9.20
CA ILE A 170 15.19 2.93 10.57
C ILE A 170 15.77 1.96 11.60
N GLU A 171 15.60 0.65 11.42
CA GLU A 171 16.17 -0.37 12.32
C GLU A 171 17.70 -0.35 12.32
N ALA A 172 18.32 -0.17 11.15
CA ALA A 172 19.76 -0.02 11.01
C ALA A 172 20.24 1.26 11.73
N PHE A 173 19.55 2.38 11.51
CA PHE A 173 19.82 3.64 12.18
C PHE A 173 19.68 3.54 13.71
N ALA A 174 18.67 2.81 14.21
CA ALA A 174 18.49 2.63 15.64
C ALA A 174 19.57 1.74 16.27
N ARG A 175 20.09 0.77 15.52
CA ARG A 175 21.15 -0.15 15.97
C ARG A 175 22.52 0.53 15.98
N ASP A 176 22.82 1.27 14.92
CA ASP A 176 24.11 1.94 14.71
C ASP A 176 23.88 3.30 14.02
N PRO A 177 23.56 4.35 14.79
CA PRO A 177 23.34 5.68 14.23
C PRO A 177 24.64 6.21 13.58
N PRO A 178 24.62 6.63 12.30
CA PRO A 178 25.84 7.07 11.62
C PRO A 178 26.40 8.37 12.20
N ASP A 179 27.70 8.61 12.01
CA ASP A 179 28.35 9.86 12.47
C ASP A 179 27.81 11.12 11.78
N ALA A 180 27.26 10.98 10.58
CA ALA A 180 26.59 12.06 9.87
C ALA A 180 25.36 11.54 9.12
N CYS A 181 24.30 12.34 9.07
CA CYS A 181 23.06 12.01 8.39
C CYS A 181 22.43 13.28 7.82
N ALA A 182 22.23 13.36 6.49
CA ALA A 182 21.53 14.46 5.83
C ALA A 182 21.97 15.89 6.27
N GLY A 183 23.29 16.11 6.42
CA GLY A 183 23.87 17.40 6.84
C GLY A 183 23.95 17.60 8.35
N TRP A 184 23.36 16.71 9.14
CA TRP A 184 23.52 16.66 10.59
C TRP A 184 24.77 15.87 10.98
N SER A 185 25.45 16.33 12.03
CA SER A 185 26.61 15.65 12.61
C SER A 185 26.25 15.07 13.99
N ARG A 186 26.53 13.79 14.19
CA ARG A 186 26.37 13.11 15.48
C ARG A 186 27.43 13.61 16.46
N PHE A 187 27.07 13.70 17.73
CA PHE A 187 28.01 13.98 18.81
C PHE A 187 27.62 13.20 20.07
N ASP A 188 28.61 12.94 20.93
CA ASP A 188 28.41 12.28 22.21
C ASP A 188 27.99 13.30 23.26
N ALA A 189 26.69 13.32 23.59
CA ALA A 189 26.19 14.09 24.70
C ALA A 189 26.71 13.53 26.04
N THR A 190 27.01 14.41 26.98
CA THR A 190 27.57 14.07 28.30
C THR A 190 26.53 13.50 29.26
N HIS A 191 25.24 13.75 29.03
CA HIS A 191 24.17 13.35 29.92
C HIS A 191 23.73 11.90 29.66
N GLU A 192 23.70 11.07 30.71
CA GLU A 192 23.49 9.62 30.62
C GLU A 192 22.13 9.19 30.05
N SER A 193 21.12 10.05 30.11
CA SER A 193 19.79 9.73 29.56
C SER A 193 19.72 9.89 28.03
N VAL A 194 20.72 10.49 27.40
CA VAL A 194 20.77 10.70 25.95
C VAL A 194 21.34 9.46 25.28
N GLU A 195 20.57 8.88 24.37
CA GLU A 195 20.96 7.67 23.62
C GLU A 195 21.67 8.06 22.32
N VAL A 196 21.19 9.12 21.65
CA VAL A 196 21.85 9.68 20.47
C VAL A 196 21.49 11.16 20.32
N ALA A 197 22.45 11.98 19.88
CA ALA A 197 22.25 13.38 19.57
C ALA A 197 22.94 13.77 18.26
N TYR A 198 22.27 14.62 17.50
CA TYR A 198 22.76 15.22 16.28
C TYR A 198 22.65 16.74 16.37
N GLN A 199 23.61 17.45 15.79
CA GLN A 199 23.60 18.90 15.69
C GLN A 199 23.66 19.35 14.23
N ALA A 200 23.03 20.49 13.95
CA ALA A 200 23.09 21.16 12.67
C ALA A 200 22.67 22.63 12.80
N THR A 201 22.80 23.38 11.71
CA THR A 201 22.22 24.72 11.57
C THR A 201 20.96 24.63 10.72
N ASN A 202 19.79 24.85 11.33
CA ASN A 202 18.50 24.85 10.65
C ASN A 202 18.01 26.30 10.44
N HIS A 203 17.95 26.75 9.18
CA HIS A 203 17.58 28.13 8.81
C HIS A 203 18.34 29.20 9.64
N GLY A 204 19.66 29.05 9.78
CA GLY A 204 20.52 29.95 10.56
C GLY A 204 20.44 29.79 12.08
N THR A 205 19.66 28.85 12.59
CA THR A 205 19.55 28.55 14.03
C THR A 205 20.27 27.23 14.35
N PRO A 206 21.31 27.25 15.21
CA PRO A 206 21.94 26.04 15.69
C PRO A 206 20.97 25.21 16.55
N VAL A 207 20.74 23.97 16.16
CA VAL A 207 19.79 23.05 16.79
C VAL A 207 20.45 21.70 17.12
N VAL A 208 19.87 21.02 18.11
CA VAL A 208 20.20 19.64 18.50
C VAL A 208 18.93 18.81 18.37
N ALA A 209 18.99 17.69 17.64
CA ALA A 209 17.93 16.68 17.62
C ALA A 209 18.44 15.44 18.36
N ALA A 210 17.72 14.99 19.39
CA ALA A 210 18.17 13.92 20.26
C ALA A 210 17.08 12.90 20.58
N VAL A 211 17.48 11.64 20.71
CA VAL A 211 16.70 10.58 21.37
C VAL A 211 17.24 10.42 22.78
N TYR A 212 16.34 10.44 23.76
CA TYR A 212 16.69 10.27 25.17
C TYR A 212 15.58 9.54 25.92
N ARG A 213 15.95 8.95 27.05
CA ARG A 213 15.03 8.28 27.96
C ARG A 213 14.39 9.31 28.88
N THR A 214 13.07 9.31 29.00
CA THR A 214 12.32 10.15 29.95
C THR A 214 12.49 9.61 31.37
N ILE A 215 12.06 10.40 32.36
CA ILE A 215 12.02 9.97 33.77
C ILE A 215 11.12 8.75 34.02
N GLU A 216 10.17 8.50 33.11
CA GLU A 216 9.27 7.35 33.14
C GLU A 216 9.85 6.13 32.40
N GLY A 217 11.05 6.26 31.83
CA GLY A 217 11.75 5.19 31.12
C GLY A 217 11.41 5.07 29.62
N GLU A 218 10.55 5.94 29.08
CA GLU A 218 10.16 5.96 27.67
C GLU A 218 11.24 6.62 26.81
N LEU A 219 11.48 6.10 25.61
CA LEU A 219 12.33 6.78 24.62
C LEU A 219 11.52 7.82 23.85
N VAL A 220 12.03 9.05 23.80
CA VAL A 220 11.42 10.14 23.03
C VAL A 220 12.45 10.85 22.17
N ALA A 221 11.99 11.45 21.06
CA ALA A 221 12.83 12.24 20.15
C ALA A 221 12.37 13.70 20.12
N ARG A 222 13.27 14.64 20.42
CA ARG A 222 12.98 16.08 20.49
C ARG A 222 14.10 16.90 19.87
N GLU A 223 13.73 18.05 19.34
CA GLU A 223 14.66 19.07 18.91
C GLU A 223 14.76 20.18 19.96
N PHE A 224 15.97 20.69 20.16
CA PHE A 224 16.35 21.78 21.06
C PHE A 224 17.16 22.81 20.26
N THR A 225 17.25 24.04 20.76
CA THR A 225 18.31 24.95 20.28
C THR A 225 19.60 24.64 21.04
N VAL A 226 20.75 24.80 20.39
CA VAL A 226 22.06 24.56 21.03
C VAL A 226 22.21 25.39 22.30
N GLU A 227 21.75 26.64 22.30
CA GLU A 227 21.76 27.52 23.48
C GLU A 227 21.02 26.91 24.68
N LYS A 228 19.81 26.37 24.46
CA LYS A 228 19.00 25.78 25.53
C LYS A 228 19.55 24.44 25.99
N TRP A 229 20.12 23.67 25.06
CA TRP A 229 20.78 22.41 25.35
C TRP A 229 22.03 22.60 26.21
N ALA A 230 22.94 23.48 25.79
CA ALA A 230 24.14 23.79 26.55
C ALA A 230 23.82 24.47 27.88
N GLY A 231 22.81 25.36 27.90
CA GLY A 231 22.38 26.06 29.11
C GLY A 231 21.81 25.15 30.21
N SER A 232 21.34 23.95 29.87
CA SER A 232 20.91 22.93 30.85
C SER A 232 22.01 21.93 31.22
N GLY A 233 23.25 22.16 30.80
CA GLY A 233 24.31 21.16 30.96
C GLY A 233 24.03 19.88 30.18
N GLU A 234 23.41 20.01 29.00
CA GLU A 234 23.03 18.89 28.12
C GLU A 234 22.00 17.94 28.73
N ASN A 235 21.33 18.35 29.81
CA ASN A 235 20.25 17.58 30.41
C ASN A 235 18.95 17.79 29.61
N PRO A 236 18.44 16.78 28.90
CA PRO A 236 17.24 16.90 28.07
C PRO A 236 15.95 17.02 28.91
N HIS A 237 15.98 16.70 30.20
CA HIS A 237 14.84 16.85 31.10
C HIS A 237 14.64 18.30 31.58
N GLU A 238 15.73 19.06 31.61
CA GLU A 238 15.72 20.47 32.00
C GLU A 238 15.74 21.40 30.78
N ALA A 239 16.32 20.96 29.67
CA ALA A 239 16.31 21.69 28.41
C ALA A 239 14.88 21.91 27.92
N ARG A 240 14.50 23.18 27.70
CA ARG A 240 13.23 23.49 27.04
C ARG A 240 13.34 23.13 25.56
N TRP A 241 12.69 22.05 25.16
CA TRP A 241 12.61 21.63 23.76
C TRP A 241 11.94 22.69 22.88
N ASN A 242 12.36 22.73 21.62
CA ASN A 242 11.83 23.59 20.57
C ASN A 242 10.59 22.95 19.93
N ARG A 243 10.72 21.71 19.45
CA ARG A 243 9.63 20.93 18.84
C ARG A 243 9.83 19.42 19.00
N PRO A 244 8.77 18.59 18.90
CA PRO A 244 8.94 17.17 18.65
C PRO A 244 9.71 16.93 17.34
N CYS A 245 10.50 15.86 17.29
CA CYS A 245 10.97 15.35 16.00
C CYS A 245 9.77 14.87 15.19
N VAL A 246 9.78 15.16 13.88
CA VAL A 246 8.69 14.82 12.96
C VAL A 246 8.85 13.36 12.55
N SER A 247 7.74 12.61 12.49
CA SER A 247 7.73 11.31 11.82
C SER A 247 6.74 11.38 10.67
N ASN A 248 7.22 11.04 9.49
CA ASN A 248 6.42 10.62 8.34
C ASN A 248 6.55 9.11 8.11
N ALA A 249 7.25 8.41 9.01
CA ALA A 249 7.91 7.14 8.78
C ALA A 249 8.00 6.36 10.11
N GLY A 250 7.19 5.32 10.26
CA GLY A 250 7.20 4.41 11.41
C GLY A 250 6.87 5.01 12.79
N ASP A 251 6.76 4.12 13.76
CA ASP A 251 6.51 4.46 15.17
C ASP A 251 7.79 4.33 16.02
N GLY A 252 7.96 5.26 16.97
CA GLY A 252 9.05 5.24 17.94
C GLY A 252 10.01 6.43 17.85
N ALA A 253 10.89 6.55 18.85
CA ALA A 253 11.82 7.68 18.97
C ALA A 253 12.85 7.72 17.84
N TYR A 254 13.45 6.57 17.49
CA TYR A 254 14.43 6.50 16.41
C TYR A 254 13.83 6.76 15.04
N ALA A 255 12.62 6.26 14.78
CA ALA A 255 11.88 6.53 13.55
C ALA A 255 11.59 8.04 13.38
N ARG A 256 11.12 8.68 14.46
CA ARG A 256 10.95 10.15 14.53
C ARG A 256 12.26 10.91 14.33
N LEU A 257 13.35 10.47 14.94
CA LEU A 257 14.65 11.14 14.75
C LEU A 257 15.11 10.98 13.29
N TRP A 258 15.16 9.76 12.77
CA TRP A 258 15.58 9.46 11.39
C TRP A 258 14.79 10.29 10.36
N SER A 259 13.45 10.28 10.46
CA SER A 259 12.58 11.05 9.57
C SER A 259 12.82 12.56 9.70
N HIS A 260 13.01 13.06 10.93
CA HIS A 260 13.31 14.46 11.18
C HIS A 260 14.64 14.90 10.55
N LEU A 261 15.71 14.10 10.69
CA LEU A 261 17.01 14.44 10.13
C LEU A 261 16.97 14.54 8.59
N GLN A 262 16.20 13.67 7.93
CA GLN A 262 16.04 13.68 6.47
C GLN A 262 15.10 14.78 5.96
N THR A 263 14.15 15.24 6.79
CA THR A 263 13.13 16.21 6.37
C THR A 263 13.68 17.63 6.23
N PHE A 264 14.58 18.03 7.13
CA PHE A 264 15.11 19.40 7.15
C PHE A 264 16.40 19.50 6.36
N ASN A 265 16.41 20.36 5.34
CA ASN A 265 17.64 20.75 4.67
C ASN A 265 18.44 21.68 5.59
N VAL A 266 19.45 21.13 6.26
CA VAL A 266 20.28 21.82 7.24
C VAL A 266 21.71 22.01 6.73
N GLU A 267 22.40 23.00 7.30
CA GLU A 267 23.82 23.20 7.07
C GLU A 267 24.63 22.53 8.18
N SER A 268 25.70 21.81 7.80
CA SER A 268 26.61 21.21 8.77
C SER A 268 27.32 22.29 9.57
N THR A 269 27.44 22.08 10.87
CA THR A 269 28.16 22.99 11.78
C THR A 269 29.66 23.10 11.45
N ASP A 270 30.24 22.09 10.79
CA ASP A 270 31.66 22.11 10.40
C ASP A 270 31.92 23.03 9.19
N ALA A 271 30.90 23.33 8.39
CA ALA A 271 30.99 24.22 7.24
C ALA A 271 31.05 25.71 7.62
N MET A 272 30.88 26.07 8.90
CA MET A 272 30.95 27.46 9.38
C MET A 272 32.32 27.84 10.00
N ILE A 273 33.34 26.99 9.87
CA ILE A 273 34.70 27.25 10.39
C ILE A 273 35.71 27.64 9.27
N GLU A 274 35.30 27.69 8.00
CA GLU A 274 36.09 28.28 6.90
C GLU A 274 35.70 29.74 6.60
#